data_AF-A0A251V4H8-F1
#
_entry.id   AF-A0A251V4H8-F1
#
_cell.length_a   1.000
_cell.length_b   1.000
_cell.length_c   1.000
_cell.angle_alpha   90.00
_cell.angle_beta   90.00
_cell.angle_gamma   90.00
#
_symmetry.space_group_name_H-M   'P 1'
#
loop_
_entity.id
_entity.type
_entity.pdbx_description
1 polymer ?
#
loop_
_entity_poly.entity_id
_entity_poly.type
_entity_poly.pdbx_seq_one_letter_code
_entity_poly.pdbx_strand_id
1 'polypeptide(L)'
;MRRARVGVVESLCFKKIYYNTNKLKLQKRKIRKKRASPNLLKIAAHNYQTDLFSSLRFHSDLVVGRHKMSGFKAYKACVPIAWSPNLYITLVRGIPGTRRLHRRTLEALRLGKCNRTVMRWNTPTVRGMLQQVKRLVVIETEEMFKARKENEAKHRAIRPPLVVSHLPAPASVPPQQAA
;
A
#
# COMPACT_ATOMS: atom_id res chain seq x y z
N MET A 1 -48.23 -26.35 -5.30
CA MET A 1 -48.11 -26.19 -6.76
C MET A 1 -47.30 -24.94 -7.09
N ARG A 2 -46.38 -25.08 -8.06
CA ARG A 2 -45.65 -24.06 -8.87
C ARG A 2 -44.60 -23.15 -8.21
N ARG A 3 -43.35 -23.50 -8.56
CA ARG A 3 -42.10 -22.71 -8.59
C ARG A 3 -42.13 -21.62 -9.67
N ALA A 4 -41.37 -20.54 -9.45
CA ALA A 4 -40.44 -19.89 -10.42
C ALA A 4 -39.55 -18.92 -9.60
N ARG A 5 -38.21 -19.02 -9.49
CA ARG A 5 -37.10 -18.90 -10.46
C ARG A 5 -37.04 -17.58 -11.25
N VAL A 6 -36.26 -16.62 -10.75
CA VAL A 6 -35.38 -15.68 -11.48
C VAL A 6 -34.54 -14.93 -10.42
N GLY A 7 -33.24 -14.69 -10.53
CA GLY A 7 -32.23 -14.95 -11.54
C GLY A 7 -30.90 -14.48 -10.93
N VAL A 8 -29.91 -15.36 -10.91
CA VAL A 8 -28.57 -15.12 -10.39
C VAL A 8 -27.79 -14.30 -11.43
N VAL A 9 -27.36 -13.10 -11.06
CA VAL A 9 -26.33 -12.34 -11.79
C VAL A 9 -25.27 -11.87 -10.80
N GLU A 10 -24.55 -12.83 -10.20
CA GLU A 10 -23.33 -12.56 -9.44
C GLU A 10 -22.17 -12.28 -10.40
N SER A 11 -22.11 -11.02 -10.80
CA SER A 11 -21.02 -10.43 -11.55
C SER A 11 -19.72 -10.44 -10.73
N LEU A 12 -18.82 -11.34 -11.12
CA LEU A 12 -17.37 -11.18 -11.24
C LEU A 12 -16.83 -9.77 -10.88
N CYS A 13 -16.62 -9.47 -9.60
CA CYS A 13 -15.57 -8.53 -9.18
C CYS A 13 -15.20 -8.65 -7.69
N PHE A 14 -15.04 -9.88 -7.20
CA PHE A 14 -14.74 -10.15 -5.78
C PHE A 14 -13.32 -10.69 -5.52
N LYS A 15 -12.41 -10.62 -6.50
CA LYS A 15 -11.10 -11.26 -6.44
C LYS A 15 -9.94 -10.25 -6.49
N LYS A 16 -9.64 -9.52 -5.40
CA LYS A 16 -8.22 -9.13 -5.12
C LYS A 16 -7.85 -8.48 -3.77
N ILE A 17 -8.69 -8.42 -2.72
CA ILE A 17 -8.20 -7.95 -1.39
C ILE A 17 -8.83 -8.72 -0.21
N TYR A 18 -9.05 -10.02 -0.35
CA TYR A 18 -9.32 -10.89 0.81
C TYR A 18 -8.66 -12.24 0.60
N TYR A 19 -7.54 -12.44 1.29
CA TYR A 19 -6.98 -13.74 1.62
C TYR A 19 -6.48 -13.53 3.07
N ASN A 20 -6.65 -14.40 4.04
CA ASN A 20 -6.98 -15.82 4.03
C ASN A 20 -6.92 -16.29 5.48
N THR A 21 -8.02 -16.72 6.10
CA THR A 21 -7.97 -17.38 7.42
C THR A 21 -8.48 -18.83 7.41
N ASN A 22 -8.89 -19.39 6.26
CA ASN A 22 -9.41 -20.77 6.19
C ASN A 22 -8.51 -21.78 5.42
N LYS A 23 -7.36 -21.37 4.86
CA LYS A 23 -6.44 -22.33 4.18
C LYS A 23 -5.51 -23.11 5.13
N LEU A 24 -5.39 -22.71 6.40
CA LEU A 24 -4.50 -23.36 7.37
C LEU A 24 -5.08 -24.61 8.06
N LYS A 25 -6.41 -24.82 8.03
CA LYS A 25 -7.03 -26.03 8.60
C LYS A 25 -7.07 -27.22 7.61
N LEU A 26 -6.91 -26.99 6.30
CA LEU A 26 -6.95 -28.07 5.29
C LEU A 26 -5.56 -28.64 4.93
N GLN A 27 -4.47 -27.93 5.22
CA GLN A 27 -3.09 -28.42 5.02
C GLN A 27 -2.66 -29.46 6.07
N LYS A 28 -3.19 -29.38 7.31
CA LYS A 28 -2.88 -30.36 8.38
C LYS A 28 -3.54 -31.74 8.21
N ARG A 29 -4.51 -31.88 7.29
CA ARG A 29 -5.11 -33.18 6.92
C ARG A 29 -4.38 -33.91 5.79
N LYS A 30 -3.65 -33.19 4.92
CA LYS A 30 -2.89 -33.81 3.81
C LYS A 30 -1.51 -34.35 4.21
N ILE A 31 -0.93 -33.90 5.33
CA ILE A 31 0.36 -34.38 5.81
C ILE A 31 0.25 -35.71 6.60
N ARG A 32 -0.94 -36.08 7.11
CA ARG A 32 -1.15 -37.37 7.83
C ARG A 32 -1.36 -38.60 6.93
N LYS A 33 -1.45 -38.45 5.60
CA LYS A 33 -1.75 -39.57 4.67
C LYS A 33 -0.61 -40.01 3.75
N LYS A 34 0.61 -39.50 3.93
CA LYS A 34 1.82 -39.98 3.23
C LYS A 34 2.85 -40.60 4.20
N ARG A 35 2.37 -41.42 5.15
CA ARG A 35 3.20 -42.38 5.88
C ARG A 35 2.89 -43.79 5.35
N ALA A 36 3.55 -44.11 4.24
CA ALA A 36 3.81 -45.44 3.66
C ALA A 36 4.66 -45.11 2.41
N SER A 37 5.93 -45.49 2.25
CA SER A 37 6.63 -46.70 2.67
C SER A 37 8.13 -46.42 2.93
N PRO A 38 8.83 -47.24 3.73
CA PRO A 38 10.25 -47.08 4.01
C PRO A 38 11.08 -47.89 3.01
N ASN A 39 11.81 -47.22 2.11
CA ASN A 39 13.07 -47.69 1.51
C ASN A 39 13.47 -46.76 0.36
N LEU A 40 14.30 -45.76 0.65
CA LEU A 40 15.32 -45.28 -0.29
C LEU A 40 16.35 -44.42 0.45
N LEU A 41 16.96 -45.02 1.47
CA LEU A 41 18.33 -44.65 1.84
C LEU A 41 19.23 -45.47 0.93
N LYS A 42 19.80 -44.80 -0.08
CA LYS A 42 21.05 -45.12 -0.81
C LYS A 42 20.94 -44.53 -2.22
N ILE A 43 21.77 -43.53 -2.46
CA ILE A 43 22.48 -43.18 -3.71
C ILE A 43 22.60 -41.64 -3.76
N ALA A 44 23.83 -41.17 -3.98
CA ALA A 44 24.25 -39.78 -4.20
C ALA A 44 24.50 -38.91 -2.94
N ALA A 45 25.27 -39.45 -1.99
CA ALA A 45 26.46 -38.73 -1.57
C ALA A 45 27.51 -38.84 -2.70
N HIS A 46 28.45 -37.89 -2.76
CA HIS A 46 29.46 -37.66 -3.80
C HIS A 46 28.97 -36.96 -5.07
N ASN A 47 29.33 -35.67 -5.24
CA ASN A 47 30.36 -35.27 -6.21
C ASN A 47 30.46 -33.74 -6.46
N TYR A 48 31.66 -33.22 -6.18
CA TYR A 48 32.43 -32.13 -6.82
C TYR A 48 31.85 -30.69 -6.83
N GLN A 49 32.49 -29.72 -6.16
CA GLN A 49 33.77 -29.05 -6.50
C GLN A 49 33.59 -28.10 -7.70
N THR A 50 33.76 -26.80 -7.42
CA THR A 50 34.16 -25.67 -8.30
C THR A 50 33.50 -25.49 -9.67
N ASP A 51 32.99 -24.29 -9.95
CA ASP A 51 33.53 -23.50 -11.08
C ASP A 51 33.13 -22.02 -11.03
N LEU A 52 34.18 -21.20 -11.09
CA LEU A 52 34.18 -19.80 -11.50
C LEU A 52 33.71 -19.69 -12.96
N PHE A 53 33.44 -18.46 -13.41
CA PHE A 53 33.14 -18.07 -14.80
C PHE A 53 31.69 -18.27 -15.30
N SER A 54 30.86 -17.28 -14.98
CA SER A 54 29.89 -16.75 -15.96
C SER A 54 29.75 -15.24 -15.76
N SER A 55 30.83 -14.54 -16.11
CA SER A 55 30.72 -13.20 -16.66
C SER A 55 29.99 -13.31 -18.00
N LEU A 56 29.17 -12.32 -18.31
CA LEU A 56 28.38 -12.17 -19.53
C LEU A 56 27.16 -13.10 -19.68
N ARG A 57 26.04 -12.65 -19.13
CA ARG A 57 24.88 -12.17 -19.92
C ARG A 57 23.80 -11.62 -18.99
N PHE A 58 24.15 -10.58 -18.24
CA PHE A 58 23.17 -9.55 -17.89
C PHE A 58 22.87 -8.78 -19.18
N HIS A 59 22.07 -9.39 -20.06
CA HIS A 59 21.43 -8.64 -21.12
C HIS A 59 20.49 -7.65 -20.45
N SER A 60 20.93 -6.41 -20.54
CA SER A 60 20.16 -5.19 -20.52
C SER A 60 18.81 -5.34 -21.25
N ASP A 61 17.78 -5.73 -20.52
CA ASP A 61 16.41 -5.38 -20.90
C ASP A 61 16.06 -4.04 -20.23
N LEU A 62 16.68 -3.00 -20.80
CA LEU A 62 16.22 -1.63 -20.77
C LEU A 62 14.85 -1.55 -21.48
N VAL A 63 13.79 -2.02 -20.83
CA VAL A 63 12.45 -1.51 -21.10
C VAL A 63 12.19 -0.43 -20.05
N VAL A 64 12.56 0.80 -20.41
CA VAL A 64 12.27 2.04 -19.66
C VAL A 64 10.77 2.33 -19.76
N GLY A 65 9.96 1.44 -19.19
CA GLY A 65 8.67 1.80 -18.65
C GLY A 65 8.95 2.40 -17.28
N ARG A 66 9.25 3.70 -17.22
CA ARG A 66 9.29 4.47 -15.97
C ARG A 66 7.88 4.45 -15.39
N HIS A 67 7.49 3.35 -14.76
CA HIS A 67 6.24 3.24 -14.04
C HIS A 67 6.37 4.20 -12.88
N LYS A 68 5.96 5.46 -13.08
CA LYS A 68 5.97 6.49 -12.05
C LYS A 68 5.20 5.92 -10.88
N MET A 69 5.91 5.50 -9.84
CA MET A 69 5.31 5.01 -8.62
C MET A 69 4.40 6.13 -8.14
N SER A 70 3.10 5.88 -8.02
CA SER A 70 2.19 6.91 -7.50
C SER A 70 2.70 7.32 -6.12
N GLY A 71 2.55 8.61 -5.75
CA GLY A 71 3.02 9.09 -4.44
C GLY A 71 2.51 8.22 -3.27
N PHE A 72 1.29 7.68 -3.40
CA PHE A 72 0.74 6.71 -2.45
C PHE A 72 1.48 5.37 -2.40
N LYS A 73 1.85 4.80 -3.55
CA LYS A 73 2.64 3.55 -3.60
C LYS A 73 4.05 3.76 -3.04
N ALA A 74 4.68 4.91 -3.33
CA ALA A 74 5.98 5.26 -2.77
C ALA A 74 5.90 5.35 -1.24
N TYR A 75 4.91 6.06 -0.71
CA TYR A 75 4.68 6.17 0.73
C TYR A 75 4.43 4.81 1.41
N LYS A 76 3.63 3.92 0.80
CA LYS A 76 3.42 2.56 1.34
C LYS A 76 4.68 1.68 1.29
N ALA A 77 5.67 2.01 0.46
CA ALA A 77 6.94 1.29 0.41
C ALA A 77 7.93 1.76 1.48
N CYS A 78 7.77 2.97 2.03
CA CYS A 78 8.66 3.53 3.05
C CYS A 78 8.46 2.95 4.46
N VAL A 79 7.37 2.21 4.71
CA VAL A 79 6.98 1.72 6.03
C VAL A 79 6.77 0.20 5.97
N PRO A 80 7.23 -0.59 6.95
CA PRO A 80 6.98 -2.03 6.98
C PRO A 80 5.48 -2.32 7.01
N ILE A 81 5.03 -3.25 6.16
CA ILE A 81 3.65 -3.73 6.15
C ILE A 81 3.50 -4.74 7.30
N ALA A 82 3.29 -4.22 8.51
CA ALA A 82 3.05 -5.00 9.70
C ALA A 82 1.57 -4.97 10.10
N TRP A 83 1.12 -6.02 10.79
CA TRP A 83 -0.20 -6.04 11.39
C TRP A 83 -0.22 -5.12 12.60
N SER A 84 -1.19 -4.21 12.68
CA SER A 84 -1.32 -3.24 13.76
C SER A 84 -2.64 -3.46 14.53
N PRO A 85 -2.63 -3.26 15.86
CA PRO A 85 -3.84 -3.36 16.68
C PRO A 85 -4.77 -2.16 16.46
N ASN A 86 -4.23 -1.00 16.07
CA ASN A 86 -4.98 0.24 15.87
C ASN A 86 -5.04 0.61 14.39
N LEU A 87 -6.21 1.07 13.95
CA LEU A 87 -6.44 1.62 12.64
C LEU A 87 -6.76 3.10 12.75
N TYR A 88 -6.09 3.91 11.93
CA TYR A 88 -6.38 5.32 11.77
C TYR A 88 -7.23 5.52 10.52
N ILE A 89 -8.41 6.07 10.72
CA ILE A 89 -9.45 6.14 9.70
C ILE A 89 -9.70 7.61 9.40
N THR A 90 -9.57 8.00 8.12
CA THR A 90 -9.79 9.38 7.68
C THR A 90 -10.92 9.43 6.65
N LEU A 91 -11.92 10.27 6.89
CA LEU A 91 -12.95 10.56 5.88
C LEU A 91 -12.39 11.55 4.86
N VAL A 92 -12.15 11.13 3.62
CA VAL A 92 -11.52 11.98 2.59
C VAL A 92 -12.54 12.60 1.65
N ARG A 93 -13.68 11.94 1.44
CA ARG A 93 -14.75 12.44 0.58
C ARG A 93 -15.94 12.93 1.41
N GLY A 94 -16.69 13.88 0.85
CA GLY A 94 -17.91 14.40 1.48
C GLY A 94 -19.02 13.35 1.61
N ILE A 95 -19.91 13.56 2.58
CA ILE A 95 -21.10 12.73 2.84
C ILE A 95 -22.32 13.03 1.93
N PRO A 96 -22.56 14.25 1.38
CA PRO A 96 -23.79 14.51 0.64
C PRO A 96 -23.90 13.62 -0.61
N GLY A 97 -25.12 13.22 -0.95
CA GLY A 97 -25.38 12.30 -2.08
C GLY A 97 -25.02 10.84 -1.83
N THR A 98 -24.48 10.47 -0.66
CA THR A 98 -24.21 9.06 -0.32
C THR A 98 -25.45 8.33 0.17
N ARG A 99 -25.49 6.99 0.01
CA ARG A 99 -26.60 6.13 0.46
C ARG A 99 -26.83 6.25 1.97
N ARG A 100 -28.10 6.17 2.42
CA ARG A 100 -28.46 6.27 3.87
C ARG A 100 -27.68 5.28 4.74
N LEU A 101 -27.42 4.08 4.22
CA LEU A 101 -26.65 3.06 4.92
C LEU A 101 -25.21 3.50 5.21
N HIS A 102 -24.54 4.16 4.26
CA HIS A 102 -23.17 4.67 4.46
C HIS A 102 -23.14 5.78 5.51
N ARG A 103 -24.17 6.65 5.53
CA ARG A 103 -24.30 7.72 6.52
C ARG A 103 -24.38 7.15 7.93
N ARG A 104 -25.26 6.17 8.15
CA ARG A 104 -25.37 5.45 9.44
C ARG A 104 -24.05 4.78 9.85
N THR A 105 -23.35 4.14 8.91
CA THR A 105 -22.05 3.52 9.20
C THR A 105 -20.99 4.57 9.59
N LEU A 106 -20.96 5.73 8.92
CA LEU A 106 -20.02 6.82 9.25
C LEU A 106 -20.37 7.50 10.58
N GLU A 107 -21.65 7.69 10.87
CA GLU A 107 -22.15 8.17 12.17
C GLU A 107 -21.69 7.25 13.31
N ALA A 108 -21.85 5.94 13.15
CA ALA A 108 -21.39 4.95 14.12
C ALA A 108 -19.85 4.97 14.32
N LEU A 109 -19.08 5.23 13.25
CA LEU A 109 -17.64 5.43 13.34
C LEU A 109 -17.23 6.79 13.93
N ARG A 110 -18.19 7.72 14.12
CA ARG A 110 -17.98 9.12 14.53
C ARG A 110 -17.23 9.97 13.50
N LEU A 111 -17.46 9.69 12.21
CA LEU A 111 -16.92 10.43 11.07
C LEU A 111 -18.01 11.30 10.44
N GLY A 112 -18.38 12.39 11.13
CA GLY A 112 -19.40 13.33 10.64
C GLY A 112 -18.87 14.46 9.76
N LYS A 113 -17.61 14.86 9.94
CA LYS A 113 -16.96 15.94 9.17
C LYS A 113 -15.83 15.37 8.31
N CYS A 114 -15.72 15.85 7.08
CA CYS A 114 -14.61 15.52 6.18
C CYS A 114 -13.25 15.90 6.78
N ASN A 115 -12.23 15.15 6.39
CA ASN A 115 -10.85 15.22 6.89
C ASN A 115 -10.68 15.00 8.40
N ARG A 116 -11.72 14.52 9.09
CA ARG A 116 -11.61 14.06 10.47
C ARG A 116 -10.94 12.70 10.49
N THR A 117 -9.93 12.55 11.35
CA THR A 117 -9.27 11.28 11.64
C THR A 117 -9.78 10.73 12.96
N VAL A 118 -10.09 9.43 13.02
CA VAL A 118 -10.52 8.74 14.24
C VAL A 118 -9.72 7.44 14.37
N MET A 119 -9.20 7.19 15.57
CA MET A 119 -8.55 5.93 15.91
C MET A 119 -9.60 4.90 16.33
N ARG A 120 -9.50 3.68 15.80
CA ARG A 120 -10.32 2.53 16.20
C ARG A 120 -9.46 1.28 16.30
N TRP A 121 -9.86 0.36 17.17
CA TRP A 121 -9.22 -0.95 17.25
C TRP A 121 -9.53 -1.80 16.01
N ASN A 122 -8.57 -2.63 15.63
CA ASN A 122 -8.62 -3.52 14.47
C ASN A 122 -9.48 -4.76 14.76
N THR A 123 -10.78 -4.57 14.96
CA THR A 123 -11.74 -5.65 15.16
C THR A 123 -12.40 -6.06 13.84
N PRO A 124 -12.84 -7.33 13.68
CA PRO A 124 -13.53 -7.77 12.47
C PRO A 124 -14.81 -6.96 12.19
N THR A 125 -15.49 -6.48 13.24
CA THR A 125 -16.68 -5.62 13.13
C THR A 125 -16.35 -4.28 12.47
N VAL A 126 -15.32 -3.58 12.96
CA VAL A 126 -14.87 -2.30 12.38
C VAL A 126 -14.40 -2.51 10.94
N ARG A 127 -13.71 -3.62 10.66
CA ARG A 127 -13.29 -3.96 9.28
C ARG A 127 -14.48 -4.16 8.34
N GLY A 128 -15.55 -4.80 8.79
CA GLY A 128 -16.78 -4.96 8.01
C GLY A 128 -17.43 -3.61 7.68
N MET A 129 -17.53 -2.72 8.67
CA MET A 129 -18.01 -1.35 8.47
C MET A 129 -17.15 -0.59 7.47
N LEU A 130 -15.82 -0.65 7.61
CA LEU A 130 -14.86 0.02 6.74
C LEU A 130 -14.94 -0.48 5.30
N GLN A 131 -15.13 -1.78 5.10
CA GLN A 131 -15.28 -2.35 3.76
C GLN A 131 -16.50 -1.78 3.04
N GLN A 132 -17.57 -1.51 3.76
CA GLN A 132 -18.79 -0.91 3.23
C GLN A 132 -18.56 0.54 2.76
N VAL A 133 -17.76 1.31 3.51
CA VAL A 133 -17.47 2.73 3.21
C VAL A 133 -16.10 2.98 2.55
N LYS A 134 -15.47 1.94 2.01
CA LYS A 134 -14.08 1.96 1.47
C LYS A 134 -13.79 3.00 0.39
N ARG A 135 -14.82 3.51 -0.28
CA ARG A 135 -14.69 4.54 -1.33
C ARG A 135 -14.59 5.96 -0.77
N LEU A 136 -15.07 6.17 0.45
CA LEU A 136 -15.12 7.49 1.11
C LEU A 136 -13.92 7.72 2.03
N VAL A 137 -13.33 6.63 2.49
CA VAL A 137 -12.42 6.60 3.64
C VAL A 137 -11.06 6.08 3.21
N VAL A 138 -10.01 6.69 3.76
CA VAL A 138 -8.64 6.18 3.71
C VAL A 138 -8.30 5.58 5.07
N ILE A 139 -7.72 4.38 5.03
CA ILE A 139 -7.34 3.61 6.22
C ILE A 139 -5.82 3.54 6.25
N GLU A 140 -5.25 3.93 7.38
CA GLU A 140 -3.82 3.88 7.66
C GLU A 140 -3.58 2.94 8.84
N THR A 141 -2.47 2.19 8.79
CA THR A 141 -1.95 1.52 9.97
C THR A 141 -1.30 2.55 10.89
N GLU A 142 -1.06 2.16 12.14
CA GLU A 142 -0.39 3.02 13.11
C GLU A 142 0.99 3.51 12.63
N GLU A 143 1.81 2.61 12.12
CA GLU A 143 3.15 2.93 11.61
C GLU A 143 3.11 3.87 10.41
N MET A 144 2.15 3.67 9.51
CA MET A 144 1.94 4.60 8.39
C MET A 144 1.55 5.99 8.93
N PHE A 145 0.56 6.07 9.80
CA PHE A 145 0.10 7.35 10.35
C PHE A 145 1.25 8.13 11.02
N LYS A 146 2.09 7.46 11.81
CA LYS A 146 3.29 8.05 12.42
C LYS A 146 4.28 8.54 11.37
N ALA A 147 4.65 7.71 10.40
CA ALA A 147 5.58 8.09 9.34
C ALA A 147 5.09 9.30 8.52
N ARG A 148 3.79 9.38 8.21
CA ARG A 148 3.21 10.57 7.56
C ARG A 148 3.31 11.80 8.45
N LYS A 149 3.03 11.68 9.75
CA LYS A 149 3.13 12.79 10.70
C LYS A 149 4.56 13.29 10.87
N GLU A 150 5.53 12.38 10.91
CA GLU A 150 6.95 12.72 10.93
C GLU A 150 7.38 13.42 9.64
N ASN A 151 6.93 12.94 8.47
CA ASN A 151 7.25 13.60 7.21
C ASN A 151 6.59 15.00 7.10
N GLU A 152 5.35 15.15 7.58
CA GLU A 152 4.69 16.46 7.71
C GLU A 152 5.50 17.39 8.63
N ALA A 153 6.02 16.88 9.75
CA ALA A 153 6.87 17.64 10.66
C ALA A 153 8.21 18.04 10.03
N LYS A 154 8.90 17.11 9.36
CA LYS A 154 10.14 17.36 8.60
C LYS A 154 9.94 18.39 7.49
N HIS A 155 8.82 18.32 6.78
CA HIS A 155 8.50 19.28 5.72
C HIS A 155 8.17 20.67 6.27
N ARG A 156 7.54 20.75 7.44
CA ARG A 156 7.22 22.01 8.15
C ARG A 156 8.39 22.57 8.95
N ALA A 157 9.42 21.77 9.22
CA ALA A 157 10.61 22.22 9.91
C ALA A 157 11.26 23.37 9.14
N ILE A 158 11.84 24.31 9.88
CA ILE A 158 12.49 25.49 9.32
C ILE A 158 13.62 25.02 8.42
N ARG A 159 13.60 25.47 7.16
CA ARG A 159 14.68 25.24 6.20
C ARG A 159 15.80 26.24 6.50
N PRO A 160 17.07 25.86 6.33
CA PRO A 160 18.17 26.82 6.49
C PRO A 160 17.96 28.01 5.53
N PRO A 161 18.35 29.23 5.94
CA PRO A 161 18.18 30.41 5.10
C PRO A 161 19.00 30.26 3.81
N LEU A 162 18.42 30.71 2.70
CA LEU A 162 19.12 30.81 1.43
C LEU A 162 19.91 32.13 1.43
N VAL A 163 21.23 32.06 1.48
CA VAL A 163 22.10 33.23 1.31
C VAL A 163 22.34 33.44 -0.18
N VAL A 164 21.81 34.55 -0.73
CA VAL A 164 22.03 34.93 -2.14
C VAL A 164 22.94 36.14 -2.18
N SER A 165 24.19 35.93 -2.59
CA SER A 165 25.17 37.00 -2.86
C SER A 165 25.12 37.36 -4.33
N HIS A 166 24.57 38.53 -4.68
CA HIS A 166 24.61 39.02 -6.05
C HIS A 166 25.89 39.82 -6.29
N LEU A 167 26.51 39.60 -7.45
CA LEU A 167 27.60 40.45 -7.92
C LEU A 167 26.99 41.81 -8.34
N PRO A 168 27.69 42.94 -8.09
CA PRO A 168 27.23 44.23 -8.55
C PRO A 168 27.09 44.20 -10.09
N ALA A 169 26.04 44.83 -10.61
CA ALA A 169 25.84 44.93 -12.05
C ALA A 169 27.08 45.57 -12.70
N PRO A 170 27.65 44.99 -13.77
CA PRO A 170 28.75 45.63 -14.47
C PRO A 170 28.28 46.99 -14.97
N ALA A 171 29.01 48.05 -14.62
CA ALA A 171 28.68 49.42 -15.01
C ALA A 171 28.46 49.48 -16.53
N SER A 172 27.33 50.02 -16.97
CA SER A 172 27.05 50.27 -18.38
C SER A 172 28.17 51.12 -18.96
N VAL A 173 29.02 50.53 -19.80
CA VAL A 173 30.06 51.26 -20.52
C VAL A 173 29.33 52.24 -21.45
N PRO A 174 29.45 53.57 -21.28
CA PRO A 174 28.80 54.52 -22.17
C PRO A 174 29.37 54.36 -23.59
N PRO A 175 28.58 54.61 -24.65
CA PRO A 175 29.03 54.43 -26.02
C PRO A 175 30.20 55.39 -26.29
N GLN A 176 31.37 54.83 -26.59
CA GLN A 176 32.52 55.60 -27.07
C GLN A 176 32.09 56.32 -28.35
N GLN A 177 32.02 57.65 -28.29
CA GLN A 177 31.78 58.49 -29.47
C GLN A 177 32.98 58.31 -30.41
N ALA A 178 32.74 57.71 -31.57
CA ALA A 178 33.69 57.64 -32.66
C ALA A 178 33.93 59.07 -33.18
N ALA A 179 35.19 59.50 -33.12
CA ALA A 179 35.70 60.73 -33.74
C ALA A 179 36.29 60.42 -35.11
#